data_AF-A0AA46TH60-F1
#
_entry.id   AF-A0AA46TH60-F1
#
_cell.length_a   1.000
_cell.length_b   1.000
_cell.length_c   1.000
_cell.angle_alpha   90.00
_cell.angle_beta   90.00
_cell.angle_gamma   90.00
#
_symmetry.space_group_name_H-M   'P 1'
#
loop_
_entity.id
_entity.type
_entity.pdbx_description
1 polymer ?
#
loop_
_entity_poly.entity_id
_entity_poly.type
_entity_poly.pdbx_seq_one_letter_code
_entity_poly.pdbx_strand_id
1 'polypeptide(L)'
;MVDSTEQGSPAPGRTRPRIRLAMAVVAGLLVACGFKPVGSLILLLIGLVLLIVALRGATIRLGALLGLVFGLAQSALLFSWVHVLGVHVWIILTIVEALYFPIFAVGFVLVARLRAWPLWGACVWVAVEYARGTFPLGGFPWGRLGDATIDTPLESYARLVGVPTLSGIVFAIAALAVYAWTRRSSRVAVGAVVAGLAATIVVGFALPVGTADPDKNIRVALIQGDVPGRGADGETEQRQVVDNHVDATLDLAADIRSGDEEQVDVVLWPENGSDLDPFTDPSVGAQIERAVRAVGVPVLVGAILDGPTADTRKNVGIAWDPQTGPGDTYQKRHLVPYGEYVPLRSFARKIDDRVDTEIPRDMLPGDDSGALRLGPVVVGDMLCFDVAYHDVLRQNIDDGAQMLVVQTNNSAYIETAQPDQQWDIARMRAIESGRYIAVPSINGVSGIADADGDVLVQGDKDVTQILTGNVETATGITPAIRFGGWLELVAGLLGIGAAVVAAAGQLRARRRTPGEGPTTTTAELEVRQ
;
A
#
# COMPACT_ATOMS: atom_id res chain seq x y z
N MET A 1 21.57 -63.63 21.38
CA MET A 1 22.29 -63.23 20.15
C MET A 1 21.27 -62.48 19.31
N VAL A 2 21.50 -61.16 19.18
CA VAL A 2 20.79 -60.15 18.38
C VAL A 2 19.32 -59.89 18.74
N ASP A 3 19.14 -59.00 19.72
CA ASP A 3 17.94 -58.20 19.92
C ASP A 3 18.00 -57.01 18.94
N SER A 4 17.01 -56.89 18.06
CA SER A 4 16.97 -55.90 16.98
C SER A 4 16.20 -54.69 17.48
N THR A 5 16.95 -53.71 17.99
CA THR A 5 16.42 -52.40 18.34
C THR A 5 16.15 -51.61 17.06
N GLU A 6 14.88 -51.48 16.71
CA GLU A 6 14.39 -50.47 15.78
C GLU A 6 14.82 -49.08 16.27
N GLN A 7 15.78 -48.48 15.56
CA GLN A 7 16.14 -47.09 15.72
C GLN A 7 14.97 -46.23 15.20
N GLY A 8 14.14 -45.78 16.13
CA GLY A 8 13.13 -44.76 15.87
C GLY A 8 13.76 -43.52 15.20
N SER A 9 13.19 -43.12 14.07
CA SER A 9 13.56 -41.88 13.38
C SER A 9 13.48 -40.68 14.35
N PRO A 10 14.46 -39.77 14.35
CA PRO A 10 14.46 -38.64 15.26
C PRO A 10 13.27 -37.71 14.97
N ALA A 11 12.52 -37.38 16.01
CA ALA A 11 11.51 -36.31 15.97
C ALA A 11 12.16 -35.02 15.45
N PRO A 12 11.46 -34.21 14.61
CA PRO A 12 12.05 -33.00 14.04
C PRO A 12 12.54 -32.07 15.15
N GLY A 13 13.85 -31.88 15.19
CA GLY A 13 14.56 -31.21 16.27
C GLY A 13 14.01 -29.81 16.56
N ARG A 14 13.79 -29.51 17.84
CA ARG A 14 13.49 -28.18 18.35
C ARG A 14 14.60 -27.21 17.94
N THR A 15 14.39 -26.44 16.86
CA THR A 15 15.27 -25.32 16.49
C THR A 15 15.45 -24.43 17.72
N ARG A 16 16.70 -24.14 18.08
CA ARG A 16 17.00 -23.32 19.26
C ARG A 16 16.33 -21.95 19.13
N PRO A 17 15.78 -21.36 20.22
CA PRO A 17 15.11 -20.06 20.17
C PRO A 17 15.93 -18.94 19.51
N ARG A 18 17.26 -18.94 19.72
CA ARG A 18 18.18 -17.96 19.10
C ARG A 18 18.20 -18.04 17.57
N ILE A 19 18.14 -19.24 17.00
CA ILE A 19 18.10 -19.43 15.54
C ILE A 19 16.78 -18.89 14.99
N ARG A 20 15.66 -19.15 15.68
CA ARG A 20 14.35 -18.63 15.27
C ARG A 20 14.29 -17.10 15.30
N LEU A 21 14.91 -16.48 16.30
CA LEU A 21 15.03 -15.02 16.36
C LEU A 21 15.84 -14.46 15.19
N ALA A 22 16.99 -15.06 14.88
CA ALA A 22 17.79 -14.67 13.71
C ALA A 22 16.99 -14.84 12.39
N MET A 23 16.25 -15.94 12.26
CA MET A 23 15.36 -16.16 11.11
C MET A 23 14.27 -15.10 11.02
N ALA A 24 13.68 -14.65 12.15
CA ALA A 24 12.66 -13.60 12.15
C ALA A 24 13.22 -12.24 11.70
N VAL A 25 14.43 -11.87 12.14
CA VAL A 25 15.11 -10.64 11.68
C VAL A 25 15.36 -10.71 10.17
N VAL A 26 16.01 -11.79 9.71
CA VAL A 26 16.33 -11.97 8.28
C VAL A 26 15.05 -12.02 7.44
N ALA A 27 14.01 -12.68 7.92
CA ALA A 27 12.72 -12.71 7.26
C ALA A 27 12.13 -11.31 7.08
N GLY A 28 12.18 -10.46 8.11
CA GLY A 28 11.65 -9.09 8.04
C GLY A 28 12.39 -8.24 7.01
N LEU A 29 13.73 -8.30 7.03
CA LEU A 29 14.57 -7.60 6.05
C LEU A 29 14.30 -8.07 4.62
N LEU A 30 14.19 -9.39 4.41
CA LEU A 30 13.93 -9.95 3.08
C LEU A 30 12.53 -9.61 2.55
N VAL A 31 11.52 -9.56 3.43
CA VAL A 31 10.17 -9.10 3.03
C VAL A 31 10.19 -7.63 2.65
N ALA A 32 10.93 -6.77 3.35
CA ALA A 32 11.09 -5.38 2.97
C ALA A 32 11.77 -5.21 1.59
N CYS A 33 12.72 -6.10 1.24
CA CYS A 33 13.33 -6.13 -0.10
C CYS A 33 12.37 -6.57 -1.23
N GLY A 34 11.13 -6.94 -0.91
CA GLY A 34 10.07 -7.12 -1.91
C GLY A 34 9.61 -5.83 -2.56
N PHE A 35 9.85 -4.69 -1.90
CA PHE A 35 9.45 -3.37 -2.36
C PHE A 35 10.66 -2.60 -2.91
N LYS A 36 10.42 -1.54 -3.68
CA LYS A 36 11.48 -0.63 -4.13
C LYS A 36 12.28 -0.10 -2.92
N PRO A 37 13.60 0.05 -3.07
CA PRO A 37 14.36 0.07 -4.32
C PRO A 37 14.74 -1.31 -4.86
N VAL A 38 14.54 -2.39 -4.10
CA VAL A 38 14.97 -3.74 -4.51
C VAL A 38 13.93 -4.44 -5.39
N GLY A 39 12.65 -4.38 -5.00
CA GLY A 39 11.53 -4.89 -5.82
C GLY A 39 11.58 -6.38 -6.15
N SER A 40 12.06 -7.23 -5.22
CA SER A 40 12.26 -8.66 -5.51
C SER A 40 11.21 -9.56 -4.86
N LEU A 41 10.25 -10.04 -5.65
CA LEU A 41 9.27 -11.05 -5.21
C LEU A 41 9.93 -12.31 -4.66
N ILE A 42 11.09 -12.72 -5.20
CA ILE A 42 11.81 -13.91 -4.73
C ILE A 42 12.32 -13.70 -3.30
N LEU A 43 12.94 -12.57 -3.00
CA LEU A 43 13.41 -12.27 -1.65
C LEU A 43 12.25 -12.18 -0.67
N LEU A 44 11.14 -11.55 -1.08
CA LEU A 44 9.91 -11.50 -0.29
C LEU A 44 9.41 -12.91 0.05
N LEU A 45 9.29 -13.80 -0.94
CA LEU A 45 8.82 -15.18 -0.73
C LEU A 45 9.77 -15.97 0.17
N ILE A 46 11.09 -15.81 0.03
CA ILE A 46 12.08 -16.42 0.94
C ILE A 46 11.88 -15.90 2.36
N GLY A 47 11.69 -14.59 2.53
CA GLY A 47 11.41 -13.97 3.83
C GLY A 47 10.17 -14.56 4.50
N LEU A 48 9.07 -14.68 3.76
CA LEU A 48 7.84 -15.30 4.25
C LEU A 48 8.04 -16.78 4.62
N VAL A 49 8.75 -17.55 3.79
CA VAL A 49 9.09 -18.95 4.10
C VAL A 49 9.88 -19.04 5.41
N LEU A 50 10.89 -18.18 5.61
CA LEU A 50 11.70 -18.15 6.83
C LEU A 50 10.85 -17.79 8.06
N LEU A 51 9.97 -16.78 7.96
CA LEU A 51 9.03 -16.42 9.02
C LEU A 51 8.14 -17.61 9.41
N ILE A 52 7.54 -18.26 8.41
CA ILE A 52 6.64 -19.39 8.60
C ILE A 52 7.38 -20.55 9.28
N VAL A 53 8.59 -20.88 8.84
CA VAL A 53 9.42 -21.92 9.45
C VAL A 53 9.78 -21.58 10.90
N ALA A 54 10.11 -20.32 11.21
CA ALA A 54 10.42 -19.86 12.56
C ALA A 54 9.21 -19.98 13.51
N LEU A 55 8.01 -19.64 13.02
CA LEU A 55 6.76 -19.69 13.78
C LEU A 55 6.21 -21.11 13.96
N ARG A 56 6.47 -22.04 13.03
CA ARG A 56 5.96 -23.40 13.13
C ARG A 56 6.45 -24.10 14.41
N GLY A 57 5.47 -24.62 15.16
CA GLY A 57 5.72 -25.29 16.45
C GLY A 57 6.19 -24.36 17.58
N ALA A 58 6.16 -23.04 17.40
CA ALA A 58 6.43 -22.10 18.47
C ALA A 58 5.30 -22.12 19.53
N THR A 59 5.64 -21.71 20.75
CA THR A 59 4.63 -21.35 21.76
C THR A 59 4.04 -19.98 21.43
N ILE A 60 2.87 -19.65 22.00
CA ILE A 60 2.24 -18.33 21.79
C ILE A 60 3.20 -17.18 22.19
N ARG A 61 3.89 -17.31 23.33
CA ARG A 61 4.84 -16.30 23.80
C ARG A 61 6.03 -16.12 22.86
N LEU A 62 6.63 -17.23 22.40
CA LEU A 62 7.72 -17.16 21.44
C LEU A 62 7.23 -16.64 20.09
N GLY A 63 6.05 -17.07 19.62
CA GLY A 63 5.43 -16.57 18.40
C GLY A 63 5.24 -15.06 18.42
N ALA A 64 4.69 -14.52 19.51
CA ALA A 64 4.54 -13.07 19.68
C ALA A 64 5.88 -12.33 19.58
N LEU A 65 6.92 -12.84 20.25
CA LEU A 65 8.27 -12.25 20.18
C LEU A 65 8.87 -12.33 18.76
N LEU A 66 8.72 -13.47 18.08
CA LEU A 66 9.19 -13.64 16.71
C LEU A 66 8.46 -12.70 15.74
N GLY A 67 7.14 -12.55 15.91
CA GLY A 67 6.34 -11.57 15.17
C GLY A 67 6.81 -10.14 15.42
N LEU A 68 7.08 -9.77 16.68
CA LEU A 68 7.59 -8.43 17.01
C LEU A 68 8.93 -8.14 16.34
N VAL A 69 9.87 -9.08 16.44
CA VAL A 69 11.22 -8.93 15.87
C VAL A 69 11.17 -8.89 14.34
N PHE A 70 10.32 -9.72 13.73
CA PHE A 70 10.05 -9.66 12.29
C PHE A 70 9.49 -8.29 11.88
N GLY A 71 8.45 -7.83 12.59
CA GLY A 71 7.80 -6.55 12.31
C GLY A 71 8.75 -5.37 12.46
N LEU A 72 9.55 -5.32 13.53
CA LEU A 72 10.56 -4.28 13.73
C LEU A 72 11.58 -4.26 12.58
N ALA A 73 12.10 -5.42 12.17
CA ALA A 73 13.07 -5.49 11.09
C ALA A 73 12.47 -5.08 9.73
N GLN A 74 11.25 -5.53 9.44
CA GLN A 74 10.55 -5.20 8.20
C GLN A 74 10.19 -3.72 8.15
N SER A 75 9.51 -3.20 9.17
CA SER A 75 8.98 -1.84 9.18
C SER A 75 10.09 -0.80 9.29
N ALA A 76 11.17 -1.08 10.03
CA ALA A 76 12.31 -0.18 10.11
C ALA A 76 12.96 0.03 8.73
N LEU A 77 13.14 -1.06 7.96
CA LEU A 77 13.75 -0.96 6.64
C LEU A 77 12.78 -0.39 5.61
N LEU A 78 11.55 -0.92 5.54
CA LEU A 78 10.57 -0.55 4.52
C LEU A 78 10.16 0.92 4.64
N PHE A 79 9.93 1.41 5.86
CA PHE A 79 9.47 2.77 6.12
C PHE A 79 10.63 3.72 6.46
N SER A 80 11.88 3.32 6.20
CA SER A 80 13.05 4.14 6.47
C SER A 80 12.94 5.54 5.87
N TRP A 81 12.31 5.70 4.70
CA TRP A 81 12.06 6.98 4.03
C TRP A 81 11.25 7.99 4.87
N VAL A 82 10.47 7.54 5.86
CA VAL A 82 9.72 8.42 6.78
C VAL A 82 10.63 9.28 7.65
N HIS A 83 11.92 8.97 7.76
CA HIS A 83 12.89 9.77 8.50
C HIS A 83 12.97 11.23 8.00
N VAL A 84 12.53 11.51 6.76
CA VAL A 84 12.37 12.86 6.21
C VAL A 84 11.46 13.73 7.09
N LEU A 85 10.40 13.16 7.67
CA LEU A 85 9.50 13.84 8.62
C LEU A 85 10.06 13.92 10.04
N GLY A 86 11.25 13.37 10.27
CA GLY A 86 11.90 13.26 11.57
C GLY A 86 12.14 11.81 11.99
N VAL A 87 13.33 11.56 12.55
CA VAL A 87 13.73 10.23 13.04
C VAL A 87 12.77 9.69 14.09
N HIS A 88 12.21 10.56 14.93
CA HIS A 88 11.23 10.17 15.95
C HIS A 88 9.91 9.69 15.33
N VAL A 89 9.43 10.33 14.26
CA VAL A 89 8.24 9.91 13.51
C VAL A 89 8.46 8.53 12.91
N TRP A 90 9.61 8.31 12.27
CA TRP A 90 9.98 7.00 11.73
C TRP A 90 10.04 5.90 12.80
N ILE A 91 10.65 6.17 13.96
CA ILE A 91 10.72 5.21 15.07
C ILE A 91 9.32 4.88 15.59
N ILE A 92 8.47 5.90 15.78
CA ILE A 92 7.09 5.71 16.27
C ILE A 92 6.31 4.86 15.27
N LEU A 93 6.33 5.21 13.99
CA LEU A 93 5.65 4.45 12.94
C LEU A 93 6.16 3.01 12.89
N THR A 94 7.49 2.81 12.91
CA THR A 94 8.10 1.49 12.94
C THR A 94 7.58 0.65 14.10
N ILE A 95 7.47 1.22 15.31
CA ILE A 95 6.95 0.51 16.48
C ILE A 95 5.47 0.19 16.30
N VAL A 96 4.65 1.17 15.89
CA VAL A 96 3.19 0.99 15.70
C VAL A 96 2.92 -0.11 14.67
N GLU A 97 3.57 -0.05 13.51
CA GLU A 97 3.45 -1.03 12.45
C GLU A 97 3.97 -2.42 12.89
N ALA A 98 5.09 -2.45 13.63
CA ALA A 98 5.64 -3.70 14.15
C ALA A 98 4.69 -4.42 15.14
N LEU A 99 3.84 -3.70 15.88
CA LEU A 99 2.93 -4.28 16.88
C LEU A 99 1.79 -5.13 16.28
N TYR A 100 1.53 -5.00 14.98
CA TYR A 100 0.58 -5.85 14.25
C TYR A 100 1.12 -7.28 14.04
N PHE A 101 2.43 -7.45 13.90
CA PHE A 101 3.02 -8.74 13.59
C PHE A 101 3.06 -9.75 14.76
N PRO A 102 3.15 -9.35 16.04
CA PRO A 102 2.82 -10.22 17.17
C PRO A 102 1.41 -10.80 17.09
N ILE A 103 0.42 -9.98 16.71
CA ILE A 103 -0.99 -10.41 16.57
C ILE A 103 -1.10 -11.45 15.47
N PHE A 104 -0.53 -11.15 14.30
CA PHE A 104 -0.40 -12.12 13.20
C PHE A 104 0.26 -13.41 13.67
N ALA A 105 1.44 -13.32 14.30
CA ALA A 105 2.23 -14.48 14.67
C ALA A 105 1.52 -15.37 15.70
N VAL A 106 0.80 -14.78 16.66
CA VAL A 106 -0.04 -15.52 17.60
C VAL A 106 -1.19 -16.20 16.87
N GLY A 107 -1.92 -15.49 16.01
CA GLY A 107 -2.98 -16.06 15.19
C GLY A 107 -2.47 -17.23 14.32
N PHE A 108 -1.35 -17.03 13.64
CA PHE A 108 -0.67 -18.04 12.84
C PHE A 108 -0.29 -19.27 13.67
N VAL A 109 0.34 -19.10 14.85
CA VAL A 109 0.71 -20.23 15.74
C VAL A 109 -0.50 -21.07 16.16
N LEU A 110 -1.67 -20.44 16.32
CA LEU A 110 -2.92 -21.12 16.64
C LEU A 110 -3.44 -21.91 15.43
N VAL A 111 -3.56 -21.27 14.27
CA VAL A 111 -4.13 -21.90 13.06
C VAL A 111 -3.17 -22.86 12.37
N ALA A 112 -1.85 -22.76 12.61
CA ALA A 112 -0.80 -23.66 12.13
C ALA A 112 -1.01 -25.13 12.54
N ARG A 113 -1.91 -25.38 13.51
CA ARG A 113 -2.30 -26.71 14.01
C ARG A 113 -3.53 -27.29 13.33
N LEU A 114 -4.28 -26.47 12.61
CA LEU A 114 -5.49 -26.89 11.90
C LEU A 114 -5.15 -27.62 10.60
N ARG A 115 -6.10 -28.40 10.09
CA ARG A 115 -6.03 -28.90 8.71
C ARG A 115 -6.12 -27.70 7.75
N ALA A 116 -5.37 -27.76 6.64
CA ALA A 116 -5.27 -26.65 5.68
C ALA A 116 -4.73 -25.34 6.29
N TRP A 117 -3.85 -25.44 7.29
CA TRP A 117 -3.20 -24.28 7.91
C TRP A 117 -2.59 -23.23 6.96
N PRO A 118 -2.10 -23.56 5.73
CA PRO A 118 -1.62 -22.52 4.82
C PRO A 118 -2.69 -21.48 4.49
N LEU A 119 -3.93 -21.93 4.25
CA LEU A 119 -5.06 -21.06 3.90
C LEU A 119 -5.52 -20.23 5.10
N TRP A 120 -5.60 -20.85 6.28
CA TRP A 120 -5.94 -20.11 7.51
C TRP A 120 -4.86 -19.08 7.87
N GLY A 121 -3.58 -19.40 7.64
CA GLY A 121 -2.49 -18.45 7.82
C GLY A 121 -2.60 -17.23 6.90
N ALA A 122 -2.95 -17.45 5.63
CA ALA A 122 -3.22 -16.37 4.69
C ALA A 122 -4.40 -15.49 5.13
N CYS A 123 -5.50 -16.10 5.59
CA CYS A 123 -6.65 -15.36 6.13
C CYS A 123 -6.29 -14.49 7.34
N VAL A 124 -5.44 -15.02 8.25
CA VAL A 124 -4.94 -14.24 9.39
C VAL A 124 -4.02 -13.10 8.94
N TRP A 125 -3.21 -13.31 7.89
CA TRP A 125 -2.40 -12.24 7.30
C TRP A 125 -3.27 -11.10 6.77
N VAL A 126 -4.28 -11.42 5.95
CA VAL A 126 -5.24 -10.44 5.42
C VAL A 126 -5.96 -9.69 6.55
N ALA A 127 -6.40 -10.39 7.60
CA ALA A 127 -7.03 -9.74 8.75
C ALA A 127 -6.13 -8.68 9.42
N VAL A 128 -4.83 -8.96 9.50
CA VAL A 128 -3.86 -8.06 10.14
C VAL A 128 -3.48 -6.91 9.21
N GLU A 129 -3.32 -7.14 7.91
CA GLU A 129 -3.15 -6.04 6.94
C GLU A 129 -4.35 -5.11 6.91
N TYR A 130 -5.58 -5.65 6.96
CA TYR A 130 -6.79 -4.84 7.05
C TYR A 130 -6.78 -3.96 8.31
N ALA A 131 -6.47 -4.54 9.47
CA ALA A 131 -6.40 -3.80 10.73
C ALA A 131 -5.33 -2.70 10.69
N ARG A 132 -4.14 -3.02 10.17
CA ARG A 132 -3.01 -2.09 9.99
C ARG A 132 -3.35 -0.94 9.03
N GLY A 133 -4.05 -1.26 7.95
CA GLY A 133 -4.47 -0.30 6.93
C GLY A 133 -5.67 0.56 7.31
N THR A 134 -6.33 0.32 8.46
CA THR A 134 -7.53 1.06 8.88
C THR A 134 -7.40 1.72 10.26
N PHE A 135 -6.49 1.25 11.10
CA PHE A 135 -6.37 1.71 12.49
C PHE A 135 -4.90 1.74 12.94
N PRO A 136 -4.51 2.63 13.88
CA PRO A 136 -5.21 3.84 14.31
C PRO A 136 -5.09 4.98 13.26
N LEU A 137 -5.82 6.08 13.46
CA LEU A 137 -5.72 7.31 12.62
C LEU A 137 -5.98 7.08 11.12
N GLY A 138 -6.94 6.22 10.77
CA GLY A 138 -7.18 5.84 9.37
C GLY A 138 -6.27 4.72 8.87
N GLY A 139 -5.23 4.35 9.63
CA GLY A 139 -4.30 3.26 9.33
C GLY A 139 -3.21 3.64 8.32
N PHE A 140 -2.33 2.69 8.04
CA PHE A 140 -1.19 2.84 7.13
C PHE A 140 -1.12 1.65 6.16
N PRO A 141 -1.86 1.70 5.04
CA PRO A 141 -1.97 0.57 4.11
C PRO A 141 -0.74 0.38 3.21
N TRP A 142 0.39 1.03 3.53
CA TRP A 142 1.64 0.87 2.79
C TRP A 142 2.27 -0.51 3.05
N GLY A 143 2.97 -1.03 2.05
CA GLY A 143 3.69 -2.29 2.18
C GLY A 143 2.80 -3.53 2.28
N ARG A 144 1.63 -3.54 1.62
CA ARG A 144 0.84 -4.77 1.45
C ARG A 144 1.61 -5.72 0.54
N LEU A 145 1.60 -7.01 0.86
CA LEU A 145 2.33 -8.00 0.05
C LEU A 145 1.85 -8.02 -1.42
N GLY A 146 0.58 -7.68 -1.66
CA GLY A 146 0.02 -7.59 -3.01
C GLY A 146 0.69 -6.52 -3.88
N ASP A 147 1.09 -5.37 -3.31
CA ASP A 147 1.72 -4.31 -4.11
C ASP A 147 3.11 -4.73 -4.61
N ALA A 148 3.82 -5.59 -3.86
CA ALA A 148 5.12 -6.15 -4.26
C ALA A 148 5.04 -7.22 -5.38
N THR A 149 3.85 -7.41 -5.97
CA THR A 149 3.65 -8.33 -7.10
C THR A 149 3.65 -7.65 -8.46
N ILE A 150 3.71 -6.31 -8.50
CA ILE A 150 3.89 -5.56 -9.74
C ILE A 150 5.13 -6.05 -10.50
N ASP A 151 5.08 -6.04 -11.82
CA ASP A 151 6.08 -6.59 -12.74
C ASP A 151 6.28 -8.12 -12.59
N THR A 152 5.25 -8.82 -12.08
CA THR A 152 5.28 -10.28 -11.95
C THR A 152 3.97 -10.90 -12.40
N PRO A 153 3.95 -12.20 -12.74
CA PRO A 153 2.73 -12.87 -13.21
C PRO A 153 1.59 -12.90 -12.18
N LEU A 154 1.85 -12.50 -10.94
CA LEU A 154 0.83 -12.43 -9.90
C LEU A 154 0.02 -11.13 -9.93
N GLU A 155 0.50 -10.08 -10.60
CA GLU A 155 -0.16 -8.76 -10.64
C GLU A 155 -1.56 -8.83 -11.26
N SER A 156 -1.76 -9.65 -12.29
CA SER A 156 -3.04 -9.83 -12.99
C SER A 156 -4.17 -10.31 -12.07
N TYR A 157 -3.84 -10.94 -10.94
CA TYR A 157 -4.83 -11.31 -9.94
C TYR A 157 -5.44 -10.09 -9.22
N ALA A 158 -4.74 -8.95 -9.17
CA ALA A 158 -5.25 -7.73 -8.55
C ALA A 158 -6.57 -7.29 -9.19
N ARG A 159 -6.73 -7.44 -10.51
CA ARG A 159 -8.00 -7.19 -11.23
C ARG A 159 -9.17 -8.05 -10.77
N LEU A 160 -8.90 -9.26 -10.27
CA LEU A 160 -9.93 -10.20 -9.86
C LEU A 160 -10.30 -10.08 -8.38
N VAL A 161 -9.29 -10.02 -7.51
CA VAL A 161 -9.49 -10.19 -6.07
C VAL A 161 -9.15 -8.94 -5.25
N GLY A 162 -8.59 -7.93 -5.90
CA GLY A 162 -8.03 -6.75 -5.27
C GLY A 162 -6.69 -7.02 -4.58
N VAL A 163 -5.94 -5.95 -4.34
CA VAL A 163 -4.63 -6.00 -3.67
C VAL A 163 -4.67 -6.66 -2.28
N PRO A 164 -5.66 -6.43 -1.41
CA PRO A 164 -5.68 -7.07 -0.09
C PRO A 164 -5.71 -8.59 -0.14
N THR A 165 -6.58 -9.13 -1.00
CA THR A 165 -6.74 -10.58 -1.13
C THR A 165 -5.52 -11.18 -1.82
N LEU A 166 -4.89 -10.42 -2.74
CA LEU A 166 -3.62 -10.80 -3.36
C LEU A 166 -2.50 -10.96 -2.33
N SER A 167 -2.42 -10.12 -1.30
CA SER A 167 -1.49 -10.34 -0.18
C SER A 167 -1.68 -11.72 0.47
N GLY A 168 -2.93 -12.15 0.63
CA GLY A 168 -3.27 -13.50 1.12
C GLY A 168 -2.78 -14.60 0.19
N ILE A 169 -2.90 -14.42 -1.14
CA ILE A 169 -2.38 -15.36 -2.15
C ILE A 169 -0.86 -15.47 -2.06
N VAL A 170 -0.14 -14.35 -1.99
CA VAL A 170 1.32 -14.32 -1.83
C VAL A 170 1.76 -15.06 -0.57
N PHE A 171 1.09 -14.79 0.56
CA PHE A 171 1.35 -15.53 1.80
C PHE A 171 1.05 -17.03 1.66
N ALA A 172 -0.06 -17.39 0.99
CA ALA A 172 -0.44 -18.78 0.77
C ALA A 172 0.59 -19.53 -0.08
N ILE A 173 1.19 -18.90 -1.10
CA ILE A 173 2.26 -19.47 -1.91
C ILE A 173 3.46 -19.87 -1.03
N ALA A 174 3.95 -18.95 -0.19
CA ALA A 174 5.03 -19.23 0.74
C ALA A 174 4.65 -20.33 1.76
N ALA A 175 3.43 -20.31 2.28
CA ALA A 175 2.94 -21.31 3.22
C ALA A 175 2.77 -22.69 2.59
N LEU A 176 2.35 -22.77 1.33
CA LEU A 176 2.23 -24.02 0.57
C LEU A 176 3.60 -24.62 0.25
N ALA A 177 4.62 -23.80 -0.03
CA ALA A 177 5.99 -24.28 -0.18
C ALA A 177 6.49 -24.96 1.11
N VAL A 178 6.27 -24.32 2.27
CA VAL A 178 6.59 -24.94 3.57
C VAL A 178 5.74 -26.19 3.82
N TYR A 179 4.46 -26.19 3.45
CA TYR A 179 3.58 -27.35 3.56
C TYR A 179 4.12 -28.55 2.77
N ALA A 180 4.48 -28.36 1.50
CA ALA A 180 5.08 -29.39 0.65
C ALA A 180 6.38 -29.94 1.26
N TRP A 181 7.24 -29.07 1.78
CA TRP A 181 8.46 -29.48 2.48
C TRP A 181 8.17 -30.38 3.69
N THR A 182 7.18 -30.01 4.53
CA THR A 182 6.79 -30.85 5.69
C THR A 182 6.17 -32.19 5.29
N ARG A 183 5.62 -32.28 4.08
CA ARG A 183 5.00 -33.48 3.51
C ARG A 183 5.86 -34.15 2.45
N ARG A 184 7.17 -33.88 2.41
CA ARG A 184 8.10 -34.36 1.38
C ARG A 184 8.15 -35.88 1.19
N SER A 185 7.71 -36.67 2.17
CA SER A 185 7.56 -38.13 2.04
C SER A 185 6.36 -38.55 1.18
N SER A 186 5.36 -37.68 1.01
CA SER A 186 4.19 -37.90 0.16
C SER A 186 4.39 -37.23 -1.20
N ARG A 187 4.78 -38.03 -2.21
CA ARG A 187 4.92 -37.55 -3.59
C ARG A 187 3.63 -36.94 -4.13
N VAL A 188 2.47 -37.46 -3.72
CA VAL A 188 1.16 -36.93 -4.13
C VAL A 188 0.94 -35.53 -3.56
N ALA A 189 1.23 -35.30 -2.28
CA ALA A 189 1.05 -33.99 -1.66
C ALA A 189 2.00 -32.95 -2.26
N VAL A 190 3.26 -33.31 -2.48
CA VAL A 190 4.24 -32.43 -3.13
C VAL A 190 3.83 -32.13 -4.57
N GLY A 191 3.47 -33.16 -5.34
CA GLY A 191 3.02 -33.01 -6.72
C GLY A 191 1.80 -32.10 -6.84
N ALA A 192 0.80 -32.24 -5.96
CA ALA A 192 -0.37 -31.38 -5.94
C ALA A 192 -0.03 -29.91 -5.63
N VAL A 193 0.89 -29.66 -4.69
CA VAL A 193 1.34 -28.28 -4.39
C VAL A 193 2.11 -27.69 -5.57
N VAL A 194 3.06 -28.43 -6.13
CA VAL A 194 3.86 -27.96 -7.28
C VAL A 194 2.95 -27.68 -8.47
N ALA A 195 2.00 -28.57 -8.77
CA ALA A 195 1.02 -28.37 -9.83
C ALA A 195 0.13 -27.15 -9.56
N GLY A 196 -0.31 -26.95 -8.31
CA GLY A 196 -1.10 -25.78 -7.91
C GLY A 196 -0.32 -24.46 -8.07
N LEU A 197 0.93 -24.41 -7.60
CA LEU A 197 1.79 -23.23 -7.75
C LEU A 197 2.09 -22.93 -9.22
N ALA A 198 2.40 -23.95 -10.02
CA ALA A 198 2.60 -23.81 -11.45
C ALA A 198 1.31 -23.30 -12.13
N ALA A 199 0.15 -23.85 -11.76
CA ALA A 199 -1.13 -23.39 -12.27
C ALA A 199 -1.41 -21.92 -11.89
N THR A 200 -1.09 -21.49 -10.67
CA THR A 200 -1.22 -20.07 -10.26
C THR A 200 -0.37 -19.16 -11.13
N ILE A 201 0.88 -19.53 -11.42
CA ILE A 201 1.75 -18.72 -12.29
C ILE A 201 1.21 -18.70 -13.73
N VAL A 202 0.84 -19.88 -14.28
CA VAL A 202 0.32 -19.99 -15.65
C VAL A 202 -1.01 -19.25 -15.82
N VAL A 203 -1.92 -19.36 -14.85
CA VAL A 203 -3.18 -18.61 -14.86
C VAL A 203 -2.90 -17.13 -14.77
N GLY A 204 -1.97 -16.69 -13.91
CA GLY A 204 -1.54 -15.29 -13.83
C GLY A 204 -1.18 -14.67 -15.19
N PHE A 205 -0.32 -15.36 -15.97
CA PHE A 205 0.02 -14.95 -17.34
C PHE A 205 -1.15 -14.96 -18.33
N ALA A 206 -2.19 -15.75 -18.08
CA ALA A 206 -3.32 -15.93 -18.98
C ALA A 206 -4.56 -15.11 -18.58
N LEU A 207 -4.53 -14.45 -17.41
CA LEU A 207 -5.65 -13.66 -16.93
C LEU A 207 -5.79 -12.39 -17.78
N PRO A 208 -6.98 -12.11 -18.33
CA PRO A 208 -7.19 -10.90 -19.11
C PRO A 208 -7.19 -9.68 -18.17
N VAL A 209 -6.12 -8.91 -18.25
CA VAL A 209 -6.03 -7.53 -17.75
C VAL A 209 -6.48 -6.54 -18.85
N GLY A 210 -6.50 -5.24 -18.54
CA GLY A 210 -6.78 -4.20 -19.53
C GLY A 210 -7.97 -3.32 -19.20
N THR A 211 -8.28 -2.39 -20.09
CA THR A 211 -9.31 -1.37 -19.89
C THR A 211 -10.68 -1.99 -19.64
N ALA A 212 -11.33 -1.62 -18.54
CA ALA A 212 -12.63 -2.16 -18.16
C ALA A 212 -13.76 -1.43 -18.92
N ASP A 213 -14.29 -2.05 -19.98
CA ASP A 213 -15.29 -1.45 -20.89
C ASP A 213 -14.77 -0.13 -21.49
N PRO A 214 -13.87 -0.21 -22.48
CA PRO A 214 -13.29 0.97 -23.13
C PRO A 214 -14.35 1.87 -23.76
N ASP A 215 -14.20 3.19 -23.59
CA ASP A 215 -15.13 4.20 -24.14
C ASP A 215 -14.46 4.99 -25.29
N LYS A 216 -13.43 5.78 -24.96
CA LYS A 216 -12.74 6.67 -25.92
C LYS A 216 -11.28 6.85 -25.54
N ASN A 217 -10.51 7.35 -26.51
CA ASN A 217 -9.14 7.78 -26.28
C ASN A 217 -9.09 9.30 -26.11
N ILE A 218 -8.35 9.76 -25.12
CA ILE A 218 -8.01 11.17 -24.93
C ILE A 218 -6.49 11.33 -24.85
N ARG A 219 -5.99 12.51 -25.16
CA ARG A 219 -4.58 12.86 -24.96
C ARG A 219 -4.44 13.75 -23.74
N VAL A 220 -3.56 13.38 -22.82
CA VAL A 220 -3.34 14.11 -21.57
C VAL A 220 -1.93 14.68 -21.52
N ALA A 221 -1.76 15.85 -20.91
CA ALA A 221 -0.46 16.41 -20.56
C ALA A 221 -0.26 16.42 -19.05
N LEU A 222 0.91 16.00 -18.57
CA LEU A 222 1.34 16.10 -17.19
C LEU A 222 2.42 17.19 -17.13
N ILE A 223 2.21 18.19 -16.28
CA ILE A 223 3.16 19.28 -16.07
C ILE A 223 4.00 18.97 -14.83
N GLN A 224 5.30 18.80 -15.00
CA GLN A 224 6.25 18.67 -13.91
C GLN A 224 7.06 19.98 -13.83
N GLY A 225 6.66 20.87 -12.92
CA GLY A 225 7.26 22.21 -12.81
C GLY A 225 8.59 22.26 -12.06
N ASP A 226 8.91 21.24 -11.25
CA ASP A 226 10.00 21.24 -10.26
C ASP A 226 9.86 22.33 -9.18
N VAL A 227 10.65 22.21 -8.09
CA VAL A 227 10.71 23.17 -6.98
C VAL A 227 12.12 23.72 -6.79
N PRO A 228 12.29 24.95 -6.29
CA PRO A 228 13.57 25.38 -5.73
C PRO A 228 13.98 24.49 -4.54
N GLY A 229 15.20 23.94 -4.57
CA GLY A 229 15.74 23.20 -3.43
C GLY A 229 15.11 21.82 -3.21
N ARG A 230 14.50 21.60 -2.04
CA ARG A 230 13.87 20.31 -1.65
C ARG A 230 12.40 20.45 -1.23
N GLY A 231 11.81 21.61 -1.51
CA GLY A 231 10.48 22.00 -1.05
C GLY A 231 10.42 23.49 -0.75
N ALA A 232 9.20 24.04 -0.66
CA ALA A 232 8.99 25.46 -0.43
C ALA A 232 9.12 25.81 1.06
N ASP A 233 10.31 26.23 1.48
CA ASP A 233 10.61 26.64 2.86
C ASP A 233 10.20 28.11 3.13
N GLY A 234 9.69 28.83 2.12
CA GLY A 234 9.14 30.18 2.23
C GLY A 234 8.34 30.67 1.02
N GLU A 235 7.59 31.76 1.20
CA GLU A 235 6.61 32.30 0.23
C GLU A 235 7.19 32.56 -1.19
N THR A 236 8.45 33.00 -1.27
CA THR A 236 9.15 33.19 -2.56
C THR A 236 9.28 31.88 -3.34
N GLU A 237 9.59 30.78 -2.64
CA GLU A 237 9.71 29.46 -3.25
C GLU A 237 8.32 28.92 -3.63
N GLN A 238 7.30 29.17 -2.79
CA GLN A 238 5.89 28.84 -3.10
C GLN A 238 5.41 29.51 -4.39
N ARG A 239 5.72 30.80 -4.55
CA ARG A 239 5.38 31.55 -5.77
C ARG A 239 6.12 31.00 -6.99
N GLN A 240 7.40 30.65 -6.85
CA GLN A 240 8.18 30.06 -7.93
C GLN A 240 7.61 28.72 -8.39
N VAL A 241 7.05 27.90 -7.49
CA VAL A 241 6.34 26.65 -7.88
C VAL A 241 5.19 26.98 -8.83
N VAL A 242 4.36 27.97 -8.48
CA VAL A 242 3.25 28.37 -9.36
C VAL A 242 3.77 28.87 -10.71
N ASP A 243 4.78 29.74 -10.68
CA ASP A 243 5.37 30.32 -11.89
C ASP A 243 5.92 29.23 -12.82
N ASN A 244 6.61 28.22 -12.27
CA ASN A 244 7.13 27.08 -13.06
C ASN A 244 6.02 26.30 -13.77
N HIS A 245 4.91 26.01 -13.08
CA HIS A 245 3.79 25.26 -13.67
C HIS A 245 3.02 26.10 -14.69
N VAL A 246 2.88 27.40 -14.43
CA VAL A 246 2.31 28.36 -15.38
C VAL A 246 3.16 28.42 -16.65
N ASP A 247 4.47 28.63 -16.51
CA ASP A 247 5.40 28.77 -17.64
C ASP A 247 5.46 27.48 -18.47
N ALA A 248 5.57 26.30 -17.84
CA ALA A 248 5.53 25.02 -18.55
C ALA A 248 4.18 24.79 -19.28
N THR A 249 3.06 25.26 -18.71
CA THR A 249 1.76 25.19 -19.40
C THR A 249 1.67 26.17 -20.57
N LEU A 250 2.30 27.34 -20.47
CA LEU A 250 2.40 28.32 -21.57
C LEU A 250 3.29 27.81 -22.70
N ASP A 251 4.38 27.11 -22.36
CA ASP A 251 5.27 26.44 -23.32
C ASP A 251 4.52 25.32 -24.06
N LEU A 252 3.80 24.43 -23.35
CA LEU A 252 2.93 23.44 -23.98
C LEU A 252 1.94 24.09 -24.96
N ALA A 253 1.32 25.20 -24.55
CA ALA A 253 0.39 25.92 -25.41
C ALA A 253 1.09 26.52 -26.64
N ALA A 254 2.35 26.92 -26.54
CA ALA A 254 3.14 27.40 -27.66
C ALA A 254 3.49 26.26 -28.64
N ASP A 255 3.91 25.11 -28.11
CA ASP A 255 4.26 23.92 -28.89
C ASP A 255 3.05 23.36 -29.66
N ILE A 256 1.87 23.36 -29.05
CA ILE A 256 0.62 22.99 -29.73
C ILE A 256 0.30 23.97 -30.88
N ARG A 257 0.53 25.28 -30.68
CA ARG A 257 0.27 26.30 -31.72
C ARG A 257 1.27 26.25 -32.86
N SER A 258 2.54 25.94 -32.60
CA SER A 258 3.57 25.78 -33.63
C SER A 258 3.44 24.44 -34.38
N GLY A 259 2.74 23.47 -33.78
CA GLY A 259 2.59 22.11 -34.31
C GLY A 259 3.73 21.17 -33.90
N ASP A 260 4.54 21.57 -32.92
CA ASP A 260 5.59 20.74 -32.34
C ASP A 260 5.02 19.68 -31.37
N GLU A 261 3.82 19.90 -30.84
CA GLU A 261 3.06 18.94 -30.02
C GLU A 261 1.61 18.79 -30.53
N GLU A 262 1.02 17.60 -30.38
CA GLU A 262 -0.38 17.36 -30.72
C GLU A 262 -1.33 18.01 -29.72
N GLN A 263 -2.53 18.40 -30.17
CA GLN A 263 -3.57 18.93 -29.28
C GLN A 263 -3.89 17.92 -28.17
N VAL A 264 -3.80 18.36 -26.93
CA VAL A 264 -4.24 17.59 -25.75
C VAL A 264 -5.68 17.93 -25.38
N ASP A 265 -6.36 17.02 -24.70
CA ASP A 265 -7.74 17.17 -24.23
C ASP A 265 -7.83 17.73 -22.81
N VAL A 266 -6.84 17.42 -21.97
CA VAL A 266 -6.74 17.91 -20.58
C VAL A 266 -5.27 18.05 -20.16
N VAL A 267 -5.01 18.97 -19.22
CA VAL A 267 -3.70 19.15 -18.58
C VAL A 267 -3.81 18.84 -17.09
N LEU A 268 -2.80 18.18 -16.53
CA LEU A 268 -2.77 17.73 -15.14
C LEU A 268 -1.55 18.35 -14.45
N TRP A 269 -1.81 19.15 -13.41
CA TRP A 269 -0.78 19.66 -12.51
C TRP A 269 -0.62 18.71 -11.31
N PRO A 270 0.53 18.75 -10.64
CA PRO A 270 0.77 17.92 -9.46
C PRO A 270 0.12 18.53 -8.21
N GLU A 271 0.19 17.78 -7.10
CA GLU A 271 -0.24 18.25 -5.79
C GLU A 271 0.62 19.45 -5.41
N ASN A 272 0.01 20.50 -4.85
CA ASN A 272 0.68 21.77 -4.57
C ASN A 272 1.32 22.45 -5.80
N GLY A 273 0.88 22.16 -7.04
CA GLY A 273 1.27 22.94 -8.22
C GLY A 273 0.98 24.44 -8.07
N SER A 274 -0.01 24.78 -7.24
CA SER A 274 -0.20 26.10 -6.64
C SER A 274 -0.06 26.04 -5.12
N ASP A 275 1.13 26.31 -4.58
CA ASP A 275 1.35 26.31 -3.11
C ASP A 275 0.85 27.59 -2.40
N LEU A 276 0.25 28.50 -3.17
CA LEU A 276 -0.50 29.68 -2.71
C LEU A 276 -1.97 29.55 -3.12
N ASP A 277 -2.87 30.08 -2.29
CA ASP A 277 -4.32 30.02 -2.52
C ASP A 277 -4.71 30.97 -3.67
N PRO A 278 -5.17 30.43 -4.82
CA PRO A 278 -5.50 31.24 -6.00
C PRO A 278 -6.79 32.06 -5.83
N PHE A 279 -7.61 31.76 -4.83
CA PHE A 279 -8.84 32.51 -4.54
C PHE A 279 -8.58 33.71 -3.62
N THR A 280 -7.53 33.66 -2.80
CA THR A 280 -7.17 34.76 -1.89
C THR A 280 -6.00 35.62 -2.41
N ASP A 281 -5.11 35.10 -3.26
CA ASP A 281 -4.11 35.87 -4.02
C ASP A 281 -4.58 36.05 -5.49
N PRO A 282 -5.12 37.24 -5.85
CA PRO A 282 -5.60 37.52 -7.21
C PRO A 282 -4.50 37.46 -8.27
N SER A 283 -3.24 37.70 -7.90
CA SER A 283 -2.12 37.57 -8.83
C SER A 283 -1.94 36.12 -9.23
N VAL A 284 -1.93 35.20 -8.27
CA VAL A 284 -1.82 33.75 -8.49
C VAL A 284 -2.99 33.25 -9.33
N GLY A 285 -4.22 33.58 -8.95
CA GLY A 285 -5.41 33.23 -9.73
C GLY A 285 -5.36 33.71 -11.18
N ALA A 286 -4.91 34.96 -11.41
CA ALA A 286 -4.75 35.50 -12.76
C ALA A 286 -3.65 34.81 -13.58
N GLN A 287 -2.60 34.28 -12.95
CA GLN A 287 -1.56 33.52 -13.67
C GLN A 287 -2.09 32.17 -14.13
N ILE A 288 -2.80 31.48 -13.25
CA ILE A 288 -3.40 30.18 -13.57
C ILE A 288 -4.45 30.36 -14.67
N GLU A 289 -5.34 31.36 -14.57
CA GLU A 289 -6.29 31.66 -15.63
C GLU A 289 -5.60 31.95 -16.97
N ARG A 290 -4.47 32.66 -16.96
CA ARG A 290 -3.68 32.94 -18.17
C ARG A 290 -3.18 31.65 -18.81
N ALA A 291 -2.60 30.74 -18.03
CA ALA A 291 -2.11 29.45 -18.51
C ALA A 291 -3.25 28.57 -19.05
N VAL A 292 -4.33 28.44 -18.29
CA VAL A 292 -5.53 27.65 -18.66
C VAL A 292 -6.14 28.18 -19.97
N ARG A 293 -6.31 29.51 -20.10
CA ARG A 293 -6.82 30.12 -21.34
C ARG A 293 -5.86 29.96 -22.51
N ALA A 294 -4.55 29.98 -22.27
CA ALA A 294 -3.53 29.85 -23.32
C ALA A 294 -3.50 28.45 -23.93
N VAL A 295 -3.58 27.40 -23.09
CA VAL A 295 -3.65 26.01 -23.57
C VAL A 295 -5.03 25.66 -24.13
N GLY A 296 -6.09 26.36 -23.66
CA GLY A 296 -7.42 26.30 -24.26
C GLY A 296 -8.23 25.05 -23.94
N VAL A 297 -7.75 24.23 -23.01
CA VAL A 297 -8.43 23.01 -22.51
C VAL A 297 -8.46 23.00 -20.98
N PRO A 298 -9.33 22.19 -20.36
CA PRO A 298 -9.43 22.11 -18.90
C PRO A 298 -8.14 21.61 -18.25
N VAL A 299 -7.83 22.16 -17.06
CA VAL A 299 -6.65 21.85 -16.28
C VAL A 299 -7.05 21.40 -14.88
N LEU A 300 -6.55 20.25 -14.41
CA LEU A 300 -6.66 19.86 -13.01
C LEU A 300 -5.51 20.50 -12.24
N VAL A 301 -5.82 21.48 -11.40
CA VAL A 301 -4.86 22.28 -10.65
C VAL A 301 -4.80 21.79 -9.20
N GLY A 302 -3.65 21.26 -8.77
CA GLY A 302 -3.42 20.95 -7.36
C GLY A 302 -3.03 22.21 -6.60
N ALA A 303 -3.73 22.54 -5.52
CA ALA A 303 -3.56 23.79 -4.78
C ALA A 303 -3.65 23.61 -3.27
N ILE A 304 -2.97 24.50 -2.54
CA ILE A 304 -3.19 24.71 -1.11
C ILE A 304 -4.16 25.88 -0.93
N LEU A 305 -5.30 25.61 -0.26
CA LEU A 305 -6.26 26.64 0.10
C LEU A 305 -6.19 26.98 1.58
N ASP A 306 -6.56 28.20 1.93
CA ASP A 306 -6.76 28.60 3.31
C ASP A 306 -7.96 27.85 3.94
N GLY A 307 -7.81 27.47 5.21
CA GLY A 307 -8.87 26.85 5.98
C GLY A 307 -9.86 27.88 6.55
N PRO A 308 -10.90 27.42 7.26
CA PRO A 308 -11.84 28.30 7.95
C PRO A 308 -11.19 29.16 9.06
N THR A 309 -9.97 28.82 9.48
CA THR A 309 -9.21 29.52 10.51
C THR A 309 -7.77 29.77 10.04
N ALA A 310 -7.09 30.77 10.61
CA ALA A 310 -5.72 31.12 10.23
C ALA A 310 -4.68 30.01 10.49
N ASP A 311 -5.00 29.06 11.37
CA ASP A 311 -4.19 27.90 11.72
C ASP A 311 -4.57 26.62 10.94
N THR A 312 -5.47 26.73 9.96
CA THR A 312 -5.88 25.59 9.13
C THR A 312 -5.69 25.88 7.64
N ARG A 313 -5.51 24.80 6.87
CA ARG A 313 -5.42 24.83 5.41
C ARG A 313 -6.05 23.58 4.81
N LYS A 314 -6.20 23.55 3.49
CA LYS A 314 -6.73 22.41 2.74
C LYS A 314 -5.80 22.11 1.57
N ASN A 315 -5.69 20.83 1.24
CA ASN A 315 -4.99 20.36 0.05
C ASN A 315 -6.05 19.86 -0.94
N VAL A 316 -6.12 20.47 -2.13
CA VAL A 316 -7.22 20.26 -3.07
C VAL A 316 -6.74 20.09 -4.51
N GLY A 317 -7.47 19.28 -5.27
CA GLY A 317 -7.48 19.33 -6.74
C GLY A 317 -8.66 20.19 -7.21
N ILE A 318 -8.43 21.07 -8.18
CA ILE A 318 -9.44 22.00 -8.73
C ILE A 318 -9.59 21.75 -10.23
N ALA A 319 -10.80 21.40 -10.67
CA ALA A 319 -11.10 21.34 -12.10
C ALA A 319 -11.24 22.77 -12.64
N TRP A 320 -10.28 23.24 -13.44
CA TRP A 320 -10.25 24.59 -13.98
C TRP A 320 -10.61 24.60 -15.47
N ASP A 321 -11.71 25.25 -15.82
CA ASP A 321 -12.18 25.37 -17.20
C ASP A 321 -11.70 26.68 -17.85
N PRO A 322 -11.23 26.68 -19.11
CA PRO A 322 -10.74 27.89 -19.79
C PRO A 322 -11.82 28.96 -20.03
N GLN A 323 -13.09 28.59 -20.03
CA GLN A 323 -14.21 29.50 -20.26
C GLN A 323 -14.87 29.92 -18.96
N THR A 324 -15.19 28.97 -18.08
CA THR A 324 -15.94 29.23 -16.85
C THR A 324 -15.07 29.48 -15.62
N GLY A 325 -13.77 29.20 -15.69
CA GLY A 325 -12.84 29.34 -14.57
C GLY A 325 -12.85 28.12 -13.63
N PRO A 326 -12.46 28.29 -12.35
CA PRO A 326 -12.39 27.19 -11.38
C PRO A 326 -13.78 26.63 -11.07
N GLY A 327 -13.90 25.30 -11.08
CA GLY A 327 -15.13 24.55 -10.87
C GLY A 327 -15.06 23.62 -9.65
N ASP A 328 -15.51 22.38 -9.82
CA ASP A 328 -15.55 21.35 -8.76
C ASP A 328 -14.15 21.06 -8.21
N THR A 329 -14.09 20.72 -6.92
CA THR A 329 -12.85 20.44 -6.22
C THR A 329 -12.90 19.10 -5.49
N TYR A 330 -11.74 18.46 -5.37
CA TYR A 330 -11.52 17.31 -4.49
C TYR A 330 -10.61 17.76 -3.35
N GLN A 331 -10.99 17.51 -2.10
CA GLN A 331 -10.16 17.78 -0.92
C GLN A 331 -9.56 16.48 -0.39
N LYS A 332 -8.24 16.46 -0.18
CA LYS A 332 -7.49 15.28 0.28
C LYS A 332 -8.14 14.63 1.49
N ARG A 333 -8.36 13.31 1.42
CA ARG A 333 -9.09 12.57 2.46
C ARG A 333 -8.16 11.99 3.52
N HIS A 334 -7.12 11.28 3.09
CA HIS A 334 -6.17 10.64 4.00
C HIS A 334 -4.92 11.49 4.15
N LEU A 335 -4.91 12.26 5.24
CA LEU A 335 -3.79 13.13 5.58
C LEU A 335 -2.62 12.36 6.21
N VAL A 336 -1.40 12.78 5.91
CA VAL A 336 -0.17 12.23 6.47
C VAL A 336 0.07 12.76 7.89
N PRO A 337 0.03 11.91 8.93
CA PRO A 337 0.32 12.34 10.30
C PRO A 337 1.76 12.82 10.43
N TYR A 338 1.96 13.96 11.07
CA TYR A 338 3.26 14.65 11.22
C TYR A 338 3.90 15.11 9.88
N GLY A 339 3.15 15.09 8.78
CA GLY A 339 3.50 15.81 7.55
C GLY A 339 2.50 16.92 7.23
N GLU A 340 1.21 16.62 7.36
CA GLU A 340 0.12 17.52 6.98
C GLU A 340 -0.68 18.05 8.18
N TYR A 341 -0.72 17.27 9.26
CA TYR A 341 -1.33 17.65 10.52
C TYR A 341 -0.60 17.00 11.70
N VAL A 342 -0.81 17.49 12.91
CA VAL A 342 -0.13 16.98 14.11
C VAL A 342 -1.10 16.29 15.08
N PRO A 343 -1.13 14.94 15.11
CA PRO A 343 -1.86 14.21 16.13
C PRO A 343 -1.39 14.57 17.54
N LEU A 344 -2.34 14.84 18.44
CA LEU A 344 -2.05 15.19 19.83
C LEU A 344 -1.01 16.31 19.97
N ARG A 345 -1.13 17.37 19.14
CA ARG A 345 -0.17 18.48 19.02
C ARG A 345 0.38 19.00 20.36
N SER A 346 -0.46 19.15 21.38
CA SER A 346 -0.04 19.61 22.72
C SER A 346 0.92 18.66 23.45
N PHE A 347 0.87 17.37 23.14
CA PHE A 347 1.84 16.38 23.61
C PHE A 347 3.07 16.33 22.69
N ALA A 348 2.87 16.37 21.36
CA ALA A 348 3.96 16.36 20.39
C ALA A 348 4.96 17.50 20.60
N ARG A 349 4.46 18.73 20.84
CA ARG A 349 5.30 19.90 21.17
C ARG A 349 6.23 19.65 22.36
N LYS A 350 5.84 18.84 23.34
CA LYS A 350 6.70 18.54 24.52
C LYS A 350 7.89 17.63 24.18
N ILE A 351 7.83 16.95 23.03
CA ILE A 351 8.86 16.02 22.56
C ILE A 351 9.77 16.73 21.56
N ASP A 352 9.18 17.48 20.63
CA ASP A 352 9.89 18.23 19.61
C ASP A 352 9.17 19.57 19.34
N ASP A 353 9.81 20.67 19.72
CA ASP A 353 9.27 22.03 19.54
C ASP A 353 9.22 22.44 18.05
N ARG A 354 9.94 21.74 17.15
CA ARG A 354 9.94 22.03 15.70
C ARG A 354 8.60 21.72 15.04
N VAL A 355 7.76 20.91 15.68
CA VAL A 355 6.46 20.51 15.13
C VAL A 355 5.57 21.71 14.78
N ASP A 356 5.70 22.83 15.50
CA ASP A 356 4.96 24.05 15.19
C ASP A 356 5.59 24.94 14.12
N THR A 357 6.90 24.85 13.93
CA THR A 357 7.59 25.58 12.86
C THR A 357 7.46 24.86 11.52
N GLU A 358 7.51 23.52 11.52
CA GLU A 358 7.42 22.68 10.31
C GLU A 358 5.97 22.52 9.84
N ILE A 359 5.02 22.43 10.79
CA ILE A 359 3.58 22.32 10.50
C ILE A 359 2.85 23.42 11.26
N PRO A 360 2.93 24.68 10.81
CA PRO A 360 2.29 25.80 11.50
C PRO A 360 0.77 25.79 11.34
N ARG A 361 0.26 25.19 10.24
CA ARG A 361 -1.17 25.08 9.94
C ARG A 361 -1.55 23.63 9.69
N ASP A 362 -2.52 23.12 10.45
CA ASP A 362 -3.04 21.76 10.28
C ASP A 362 -3.91 21.70 9.01
N MET A 363 -3.65 20.71 8.15
CA MET A 363 -4.55 20.39 7.05
C MET A 363 -5.83 19.76 7.59
N LEU A 364 -6.97 20.09 6.95
CA LEU A 364 -8.25 19.46 7.24
C LEU A 364 -8.55 18.37 6.20
N PRO A 365 -9.05 17.19 6.62
CA PRO A 365 -9.43 16.14 5.69
C PRO A 365 -10.73 16.49 4.97
N GLY A 366 -10.86 16.06 3.71
CA GLY A 366 -12.11 16.05 2.97
C GLY A 366 -12.91 14.75 3.18
N ASP A 367 -14.13 14.71 2.64
CA ASP A 367 -15.02 13.55 2.63
C ASP A 367 -15.73 13.32 1.28
N ASP A 368 -15.53 14.22 0.31
CA ASP A 368 -16.10 14.17 -1.03
C ASP A 368 -15.38 13.17 -1.96
N SER A 369 -16.05 12.82 -3.05
CA SER A 369 -15.49 12.00 -4.12
C SER A 369 -14.45 12.77 -4.93
N GLY A 370 -13.39 12.11 -5.35
CA GLY A 370 -12.42 12.63 -6.31
C GLY A 370 -12.86 12.50 -7.76
N ALA A 371 -14.08 12.01 -8.04
CA ALA A 371 -14.63 11.95 -9.39
C ALA A 371 -15.00 13.36 -9.90
N LEU A 372 -14.05 14.03 -10.56
CA LEU A 372 -14.20 15.40 -11.07
C LEU A 372 -14.41 15.42 -12.58
N ARG A 373 -15.38 16.21 -13.06
CA ARG A 373 -15.55 16.43 -14.50
C ARG A 373 -14.49 17.41 -15.00
N LEU A 374 -13.61 16.93 -15.87
CA LEU A 374 -12.56 17.69 -16.51
C LEU A 374 -12.78 17.69 -18.03
N GLY A 375 -13.66 18.59 -18.50
CA GLY A 375 -14.06 18.68 -19.90
C GLY A 375 -14.69 17.38 -20.43
N PRO A 376 -14.03 16.69 -21.39
CA PRO A 376 -14.59 15.49 -21.99
C PRO A 376 -14.56 14.28 -21.06
N VAL A 377 -13.79 14.27 -19.97
CA VAL A 377 -13.56 13.08 -19.12
C VAL A 377 -13.96 13.34 -17.67
N VAL A 378 -14.34 12.29 -16.96
CA VAL A 378 -14.40 12.32 -15.48
C VAL A 378 -13.13 11.67 -14.95
N VAL A 379 -12.29 12.44 -14.26
CA VAL A 379 -11.07 11.94 -13.61
C VAL A 379 -11.38 11.49 -12.20
N GLY A 380 -10.80 10.39 -11.75
CA GLY A 380 -10.77 9.99 -10.35
C GLY A 380 -9.51 10.51 -9.71
N ASP A 381 -9.57 11.72 -9.15
CA ASP A 381 -8.47 12.39 -8.50
C ASP A 381 -8.16 11.80 -7.12
N MET A 382 -6.87 11.71 -6.81
CA MET A 382 -6.31 11.19 -5.57
C MET A 382 -5.06 12.02 -5.25
N LEU A 383 -4.97 12.55 -4.04
CA LEU A 383 -3.84 13.40 -3.67
C LEU A 383 -2.80 12.56 -2.92
N CYS A 384 -1.67 12.33 -3.57
CA CYS A 384 -0.46 11.70 -3.07
C CYS A 384 -0.72 10.39 -2.29
N PHE A 385 -0.86 10.48 -0.97
CA PHE A 385 -1.00 9.34 -0.08
C PHE A 385 -2.33 8.60 -0.26
N ASP A 386 -3.36 9.26 -0.79
CA ASP A 386 -4.68 8.68 -1.06
C ASP A 386 -4.63 7.44 -1.97
N VAL A 387 -3.64 7.33 -2.87
CA VAL A 387 -3.49 6.19 -3.80
C VAL A 387 -3.31 4.84 -3.09
N ALA A 388 -2.82 4.86 -1.85
CA ALA A 388 -2.66 3.66 -1.04
C ALA A 388 -3.98 3.16 -0.42
N TYR A 389 -5.05 3.97 -0.47
CA TYR A 389 -6.32 3.71 0.19
C TYR A 389 -7.40 3.25 -0.78
N HIS A 390 -7.99 2.08 -0.49
CA HIS A 390 -8.99 1.46 -1.36
C HIS A 390 -10.34 2.16 -1.33
N ASP A 391 -10.68 2.88 -0.25
CA ASP A 391 -11.94 3.60 -0.16
C ASP A 391 -11.97 4.79 -1.12
N VAL A 392 -10.86 5.53 -1.27
CA VAL A 392 -10.75 6.63 -2.25
C VAL A 392 -10.86 6.11 -3.68
N LEU A 393 -10.06 5.08 -4.02
CA LEU A 393 -10.14 4.46 -5.35
C LEU A 393 -11.56 3.99 -5.66
N ARG A 394 -12.17 3.23 -4.74
CA ARG A 394 -13.49 2.66 -4.97
C ARG A 394 -14.56 3.73 -5.15
N GLN A 395 -14.56 4.76 -4.31
CA GLN A 395 -15.52 5.84 -4.42
C GLN A 395 -15.39 6.58 -5.76
N ASN A 396 -14.17 6.87 -6.20
CA ASN A 396 -13.93 7.48 -7.51
C ASN A 396 -14.53 6.65 -8.64
N ILE A 397 -14.33 5.32 -8.64
CA ILE A 397 -14.89 4.43 -9.67
C ILE A 397 -16.42 4.33 -9.56
N ASP A 398 -16.96 4.19 -8.35
CA ASP A 398 -18.41 4.10 -8.11
C ASP A 398 -19.13 5.40 -8.55
N ASP A 399 -18.46 6.55 -8.46
CA ASP A 399 -18.96 7.87 -8.89
C ASP A 399 -18.62 8.21 -10.36
N GLY A 400 -18.08 7.26 -11.12
CA GLY A 400 -17.98 7.34 -12.58
C GLY A 400 -16.64 7.81 -13.15
N ALA A 401 -15.55 7.76 -12.37
CA ALA A 401 -14.21 8.04 -12.87
C ALA A 401 -13.85 7.14 -14.07
N GLN A 402 -13.45 7.77 -15.17
CA GLN A 402 -13.10 7.12 -16.43
C GLN A 402 -11.59 6.97 -16.64
N MET A 403 -10.78 7.70 -15.88
CA MET A 403 -9.34 7.52 -15.71
C MET A 403 -8.98 7.93 -14.28
N LEU A 404 -7.79 7.56 -13.81
CA LEU A 404 -7.31 7.93 -12.49
C LEU A 404 -6.19 8.98 -12.59
N VAL A 405 -6.16 9.91 -11.63
CA VAL A 405 -5.07 10.88 -11.49
C VAL A 405 -4.54 10.82 -10.06
N VAL A 406 -3.22 10.76 -9.91
CA VAL A 406 -2.56 10.86 -8.60
C VAL A 406 -1.71 12.12 -8.61
N GLN A 407 -2.27 13.26 -8.19
CA GLN A 407 -1.45 14.46 -8.04
C GLN A 407 -0.54 14.27 -6.83
N THR A 408 0.78 14.45 -7.00
CA THR A 408 1.73 14.16 -5.90
C THR A 408 2.84 15.19 -5.78
N ASN A 409 3.20 15.51 -4.54
CA ASN A 409 4.40 16.26 -4.21
C ASN A 409 5.40 15.34 -3.51
N ASN A 410 6.43 14.93 -4.24
CA ASN A 410 7.48 14.06 -3.72
C ASN A 410 8.77 14.82 -3.35
N SER A 411 8.78 16.15 -3.32
CA SER A 411 10.02 16.93 -3.21
C SER A 411 10.84 16.62 -1.96
N ALA A 412 10.17 16.47 -0.82
CA ALA A 412 10.83 16.08 0.43
C ALA A 412 11.39 14.65 0.40
N TYR A 413 10.86 13.78 -0.47
CA TYR A 413 11.13 12.35 -0.51
C TYR A 413 12.00 11.91 -1.69
N ILE A 414 12.51 12.84 -2.50
CA ILE A 414 13.03 12.52 -3.83
C ILE A 414 14.24 11.57 -3.82
N GLU A 415 15.11 11.70 -2.82
CA GLU A 415 16.30 10.84 -2.62
C GLU A 415 15.99 9.53 -1.88
N THR A 416 14.71 9.22 -1.67
CA THR A 416 14.26 8.03 -0.94
C THR A 416 13.55 7.04 -1.87
N ALA A 417 13.18 5.88 -1.32
CA ALA A 417 12.41 4.89 -2.06
C ALA A 417 10.90 5.22 -2.17
N GLN A 418 10.41 6.24 -1.46
CA GLN A 418 8.98 6.54 -1.39
C GLN A 418 8.36 6.83 -2.77
N PRO A 419 8.96 7.64 -3.66
CA PRO A 419 8.36 7.93 -4.97
C PRO A 419 8.21 6.67 -5.83
N ASP A 420 9.21 5.79 -5.80
CA ASP A 420 9.17 4.53 -6.56
C ASP A 420 8.16 3.54 -5.97
N GLN A 421 8.03 3.49 -4.64
CA GLN A 421 7.01 2.68 -3.97
C GLN A 421 5.59 3.19 -4.27
N GLN A 422 5.39 4.52 -4.30
CA GLN A 422 4.11 5.13 -4.66
C GLN A 422 3.73 4.85 -6.11
N TRP A 423 4.70 4.92 -7.03
CA TRP A 423 4.51 4.59 -8.44
C TRP A 423 4.06 3.14 -8.62
N ASP A 424 4.70 2.18 -7.93
CA ASP A 424 4.28 0.77 -7.95
C ASP A 424 2.85 0.59 -7.42
N ILE A 425 2.47 1.30 -6.35
CA ILE A 425 1.10 1.29 -5.82
C ILE A 425 0.12 1.85 -6.87
N ALA A 426 0.45 2.98 -7.51
CA ALA A 426 -0.39 3.59 -8.54
C ALA A 426 -0.65 2.63 -9.71
N ARG A 427 0.41 1.95 -10.20
CA ARG A 427 0.29 0.93 -11.25
C ARG A 427 -0.61 -0.24 -10.82
N MET A 428 -0.51 -0.68 -9.57
CA MET A 428 -1.40 -1.70 -9.02
C MET A 428 -2.87 -1.23 -8.96
N ARG A 429 -3.14 0.06 -8.69
CA ARG A 429 -4.50 0.63 -8.77
C ARG A 429 -5.04 0.66 -10.20
N ALA A 430 -4.17 0.89 -11.19
CA ALA A 430 -4.54 0.83 -12.60
C ALA A 430 -5.06 -0.57 -12.99
N ILE A 431 -4.32 -1.62 -12.63
CA ILE A 431 -4.70 -3.03 -12.85
C ILE A 431 -5.99 -3.39 -12.12
N GLU A 432 -6.08 -3.01 -10.84
CA GLU A 432 -7.22 -3.32 -9.98
C GLU A 432 -8.52 -2.70 -10.52
N SER A 433 -8.46 -1.46 -10.99
CA SER A 433 -9.63 -0.71 -11.48
C SER A 433 -9.90 -0.89 -12.99
N GLY A 434 -8.93 -1.41 -13.75
CA GLY A 434 -9.02 -1.46 -15.21
C GLY A 434 -9.09 -0.05 -15.82
N ARG A 435 -8.33 0.88 -15.26
CA ARG A 435 -8.23 2.28 -15.71
C ARG A 435 -6.77 2.62 -15.95
N TYR A 436 -6.53 3.48 -16.92
CA TYR A 436 -5.26 4.17 -17.03
C TYR A 436 -5.10 5.11 -15.82
N ILE A 437 -3.86 5.29 -15.38
CA ILE A 437 -3.51 6.19 -14.29
C ILE A 437 -2.43 7.17 -14.74
N ALA A 438 -2.66 8.46 -14.49
CA ALA A 438 -1.69 9.52 -14.70
C ALA A 438 -1.21 10.03 -13.35
N VAL A 439 0.10 10.17 -13.19
CA VAL A 439 0.72 10.66 -11.96
C VAL A 439 1.50 11.92 -12.31
N PRO A 440 0.90 13.12 -12.24
CA PRO A 440 1.65 14.36 -12.29
C PRO A 440 2.33 14.58 -10.93
N SER A 441 3.66 14.64 -10.94
CA SER A 441 4.47 14.92 -9.77
C SER A 441 5.18 16.26 -9.91
N ILE A 442 5.42 16.98 -8.81
CA ILE A 442 6.21 18.23 -8.84
C ILE A 442 7.62 17.98 -9.37
N ASN A 443 8.31 16.98 -8.83
CA ASN A 443 9.71 16.64 -9.18
C ASN A 443 10.06 15.14 -8.99
N GLY A 444 9.12 14.36 -8.46
CA GLY A 444 9.18 12.89 -8.35
C GLY A 444 8.98 12.14 -9.67
N VAL A 445 8.39 10.94 -9.56
CA VAL A 445 8.05 10.13 -10.74
C VAL A 445 6.77 10.70 -11.36
N SER A 446 6.91 11.40 -12.48
CA SER A 446 5.75 11.71 -13.34
C SER A 446 5.60 10.66 -14.44
N GLY A 447 4.38 10.22 -14.72
CA GLY A 447 4.15 9.25 -15.77
C GLY A 447 2.69 8.82 -15.97
N ILE A 448 2.48 8.03 -17.03
CA ILE A 448 1.20 7.41 -17.38
C ILE A 448 1.41 5.90 -17.45
N ALA A 449 0.57 5.15 -16.76
CA ALA A 449 0.48 3.70 -16.89
C ALA A 449 -0.91 3.30 -17.40
N ASP A 450 -0.95 2.27 -18.24
CA ASP A 450 -2.21 1.73 -18.75
C ASP A 450 -2.94 0.84 -17.73
N ALA A 451 -4.08 0.31 -18.13
CA ALA A 451 -4.90 -0.58 -17.31
C ALA A 451 -4.31 -1.99 -17.09
N ASP A 452 -3.20 -2.32 -17.76
CA ASP A 452 -2.37 -3.51 -17.50
C ASP A 452 -1.26 -3.22 -16.49
N GLY A 453 -1.09 -1.94 -16.13
CA GLY A 453 -0.02 -1.47 -15.26
C GLY A 453 1.29 -1.24 -16.01
N ASP A 454 1.30 -1.33 -17.34
CA ASP A 454 2.49 -1.07 -18.15
C ASP A 454 2.74 0.44 -18.25
N VAL A 455 4.01 0.81 -18.17
CA VAL A 455 4.44 2.22 -18.22
C VAL A 455 4.45 2.68 -19.68
N LEU A 456 3.59 3.64 -20.01
CA LEU A 456 3.52 4.22 -21.36
C LEU A 456 4.51 5.36 -21.53
N VAL A 457 4.54 6.26 -20.55
CA VAL A 457 5.41 7.43 -20.49
C VAL A 457 5.84 7.61 -19.06
N GLN A 458 7.13 7.87 -18.84
CA GLN A 458 7.66 8.20 -17.54
C GLN A 458 8.80 9.20 -17.73
N GLY A 459 8.77 10.28 -16.96
CA GLY A 459 9.79 11.31 -16.99
C GLY A 459 10.89 11.10 -15.95
N ASP A 460 11.93 11.91 -16.06
CA ASP A 460 13.03 11.93 -15.09
C ASP A 460 12.62 12.65 -13.78
N LYS A 461 13.31 12.33 -12.69
CA LYS A 461 13.18 13.01 -11.39
C LYS A 461 14.03 14.29 -11.38
N ASP A 462 13.65 15.26 -10.54
CA ASP A 462 14.38 16.52 -10.32
C ASP A 462 14.65 17.33 -11.61
N VAL A 463 13.64 17.40 -12.49
CA VAL A 463 13.69 18.20 -13.73
C VAL A 463 12.34 18.87 -13.99
N THR A 464 12.35 20.02 -14.65
CA THR A 464 11.14 20.59 -15.27
C THR A 464 10.90 19.91 -16.62
N GLN A 465 9.71 19.33 -16.84
CA GLN A 465 9.36 18.66 -18.09
C GLN A 465 7.85 18.58 -18.30
N ILE A 466 7.45 18.36 -19.55
CA ILE A 466 6.07 18.14 -19.96
C ILE A 466 6.00 16.74 -20.56
N LEU A 467 5.09 15.91 -20.07
CA LEU A 467 4.87 14.56 -20.58
C LEU A 467 3.49 14.49 -21.20
N THR A 468 3.37 14.04 -22.45
CA THR A 468 2.09 13.83 -23.13
C THR A 468 1.88 12.35 -23.44
N GLY A 469 0.63 11.90 -23.41
CA GLY A 469 0.31 10.50 -23.73
C GLY A 469 -1.17 10.26 -23.98
N ASN A 470 -1.45 9.18 -24.71
CA ASN A 470 -2.82 8.74 -24.98
C ASN A 470 -3.33 7.87 -23.83
N VAL A 471 -4.56 8.13 -23.41
CA VAL A 471 -5.27 7.45 -22.34
C VAL A 471 -6.57 6.88 -22.89
N GLU A 472 -6.74 5.56 -22.74
CA GLU A 472 -8.02 4.91 -23.04
C GLU A 472 -8.90 4.98 -21.78
N THR A 473 -10.01 5.72 -21.88
CA THR A 473 -10.94 5.89 -20.76
C THR A 473 -11.86 4.68 -20.65
N ALA A 474 -12.33 4.38 -19.44
CA ALA A 474 -13.15 3.19 -19.20
C ALA A 474 -14.41 3.48 -18.39
N THR A 475 -15.49 2.72 -18.62
CA THR A 475 -16.78 2.87 -17.92
C THR A 475 -17.16 1.67 -17.06
N GLY A 476 -16.47 0.55 -17.22
CA GLY A 476 -16.78 -0.72 -16.58
C GLY A 476 -16.22 -0.81 -15.17
N ILE A 477 -16.77 -1.74 -14.40
CA ILE A 477 -16.34 -2.04 -13.03
C ILE A 477 -15.71 -3.43 -13.00
N THR A 478 -14.45 -3.53 -12.56
CA THR A 478 -13.76 -4.82 -12.46
C THR A 478 -14.31 -5.66 -11.31
N PRO A 479 -14.07 -6.99 -11.31
CA PRO A 479 -14.41 -7.84 -10.17
C PRO A 479 -13.74 -7.39 -8.87
N ALA A 480 -12.52 -6.87 -8.93
CA ALA A 480 -11.82 -6.35 -7.76
C ALA A 480 -12.50 -5.13 -7.15
N ILE A 481 -12.91 -4.14 -7.94
CA ILE A 481 -13.66 -3.00 -7.41
C ILE A 481 -15.01 -3.45 -6.83
N ARG A 482 -15.71 -4.37 -7.52
CA ARG A 482 -17.04 -4.82 -7.11
C ARG A 482 -17.05 -5.72 -5.87
N PHE A 483 -16.06 -6.60 -5.73
CA PHE A 483 -16.07 -7.68 -4.74
C PHE A 483 -14.82 -7.71 -3.83
N GLY A 484 -13.75 -7.00 -4.15
CA GLY A 484 -12.47 -7.05 -3.44
C GLY A 484 -12.59 -6.77 -1.95
N GLY A 485 -13.32 -5.71 -1.57
CA GLY A 485 -13.58 -5.40 -0.16
C GLY A 485 -14.36 -6.50 0.57
N TRP A 486 -15.29 -7.20 -0.11
CA TRP A 486 -15.98 -8.35 0.47
C TRP A 486 -15.05 -9.55 0.65
N LEU A 487 -14.16 -9.79 -0.31
CA LEU A 487 -13.16 -10.86 -0.23
C LEU A 487 -12.18 -10.61 0.92
N GLU A 488 -11.70 -9.38 1.08
CA GLU A 488 -10.85 -8.97 2.21
C GLU A 488 -11.57 -9.20 3.55
N LEU A 489 -12.81 -8.72 3.67
CA LEU A 489 -13.62 -8.87 4.88
C LEU A 489 -13.86 -10.35 5.23
N VAL A 490 -14.28 -11.15 4.26
CA VAL A 490 -14.56 -12.58 4.46
C VAL A 490 -13.28 -13.33 4.84
N ALA A 491 -12.16 -13.08 4.15
CA ALA A 491 -10.87 -13.66 4.50
C ALA A 491 -10.45 -13.27 5.92
N GLY A 492 -10.60 -12.00 6.29
CA GLY A 492 -10.29 -11.51 7.64
C GLY A 492 -11.12 -12.21 8.72
N LEU A 493 -12.44 -12.27 8.54
CA LEU A 493 -13.37 -12.92 9.47
C LEU A 493 -13.08 -14.43 9.60
N LEU A 494 -12.77 -15.11 8.50
CA LEU A 494 -12.38 -16.53 8.51
C LEU A 494 -11.07 -16.74 9.28
N GLY A 495 -10.09 -15.86 9.10
CA GLY A 495 -8.81 -15.90 9.83
C GLY A 495 -9.01 -15.75 11.34
N ILE A 496 -9.77 -14.72 11.75
CA ILE A 496 -10.11 -14.47 13.16
C ILE A 496 -10.89 -15.65 13.75
N GLY A 497 -11.94 -16.10 13.06
CA GLY A 497 -12.77 -17.23 13.50
C GLY A 497 -11.96 -18.51 13.68
N ALA A 498 -11.07 -18.83 12.75
CA ALA A 498 -10.20 -20.01 12.85
C ALA A 498 -9.23 -19.91 14.05
N ALA A 499 -8.65 -18.73 14.30
CA ALA A 499 -7.77 -18.50 15.45
C ALA A 499 -8.52 -18.67 16.78
N VAL A 500 -9.75 -18.13 16.89
CA VAL A 500 -10.62 -18.25 18.07
C VAL A 500 -11.00 -19.72 18.33
N VAL A 501 -11.42 -20.45 17.30
CA VAL A 501 -11.76 -21.88 17.42
C VAL A 501 -10.54 -22.70 17.84
N ALA A 502 -9.37 -22.43 17.26
CA ALA A 502 -8.12 -23.10 17.63
C ALA A 502 -7.71 -22.80 19.08
N ALA A 503 -7.87 -21.55 19.55
CA ALA A 503 -7.60 -21.17 20.93
C ALA A 503 -8.57 -21.86 21.91
N ALA A 504 -9.87 -21.86 21.62
CA ALA A 504 -10.89 -22.51 22.43
C ALA A 504 -10.66 -24.02 22.55
N GLY A 505 -10.28 -24.68 21.45
CA GLY A 505 -9.90 -26.09 21.43
C GLY A 505 -8.73 -26.40 22.36
N GLN A 506 -7.70 -25.54 22.40
CA GLN A 506 -6.56 -25.70 23.29
C GLN A 506 -6.92 -25.52 24.77
N LEU A 507 -7.76 -24.54 25.09
CA LEU A 507 -8.23 -24.32 26.46
C LEU A 507 -9.07 -25.52 26.95
N ARG A 508 -9.95 -26.06 26.10
CA ARG A 508 -10.74 -27.27 26.42
C ARG A 508 -9.85 -28.50 26.61
N ALA A 509 -8.84 -28.70 25.76
CA ALA A 509 -7.89 -29.79 25.90
C ALA A 509 -7.08 -29.72 27.21
N ARG A 510 -6.66 -28.52 27.63
CA ARG A 510 -5.96 -28.29 28.91
C ARG A 510 -6.86 -28.53 30.13
N ARG A 511 -8.15 -28.21 30.04
CA ARG A 511 -9.12 -28.47 31.13
C ARG A 511 -9.49 -29.94 31.29
N ARG A 512 -9.37 -30.74 30.21
CA ARG A 512 -9.61 -32.20 30.22
C ARG A 512 -8.44 -33.01 30.76
N THR A 513 -7.31 -32.37 31.10
CA THR A 513 -6.21 -32.98 31.85
C THR A 513 -6.16 -32.50 33.33
N PRO A 514 -7.14 -32.83 34.20
CA PRO A 514 -6.91 -32.90 35.64
C PRO A 514 -6.23 -34.23 36.00
N GLY A 515 -5.26 -34.19 36.90
CA GLY A 515 -4.36 -35.31 37.21
C GLY A 515 -5.06 -36.62 37.62
N GLU A 516 -4.79 -37.67 36.87
CA GLU A 516 -4.70 -39.02 37.44
C GLU A 516 -3.29 -39.15 38.01
N GLY A 517 -3.14 -38.80 39.30
CA GLY A 517 -2.02 -39.31 40.07
C GLY A 517 -2.21 -40.82 40.22
N PRO A 518 -1.14 -41.64 40.16
CA PRO A 518 -1.28 -43.06 40.41
C PRO A 518 -1.75 -43.23 41.85
N THR A 519 -2.98 -43.70 42.04
CA THR A 519 -3.41 -44.30 43.30
C THR A 519 -2.62 -45.58 43.44
N THR A 520 -1.45 -45.51 44.06
CA THR A 520 -0.82 -46.67 44.67
C THR A 520 -1.76 -47.14 45.78
N THR A 521 -2.63 -48.09 45.44
CA THR A 521 -3.29 -48.94 46.41
C THR A 521 -2.22 -49.87 46.98
N THR A 522 -1.57 -49.43 48.05
CA THR A 522 -0.85 -50.32 48.97
C THR A 522 -1.90 -51.21 49.62
N ALA A 523 -2.11 -52.40 49.06
CA ALA A 523 -2.80 -53.48 49.75
C ALA A 523 -1.81 -54.07 50.77
N GLU A 524 -2.03 -53.72 52.04
CA GLU A 524 -1.43 -54.37 53.20
C GLU A 524 -1.75 -55.87 53.17
N LEU A 525 -0.70 -56.69 53.13
CA LEU A 525 -0.76 -58.10 53.48
C LEU A 525 -0.38 -58.22 54.96
N GLU A 526 -1.38 -58.18 55.84
CA GLU A 526 -1.27 -58.70 57.21
C GLU A 526 -2.21 -59.91 57.41
N VAL A 527 -1.55 -61.08 57.48
CA VAL A 527 -1.75 -62.22 58.39
C VAL A 527 -3.18 -62.62 58.83
N ARG A 528 -3.59 -63.85 58.49
CA ARG A 528 -4.00 -64.97 59.42
C ARG A 528 -5.02 -65.92 58.76
N GLN A 529 -4.60 -67.14 58.38
CA GLN A 529 -4.83 -68.40 59.12
C GLN A 529 -4.34 -69.61 58.30
#